data_AF-A0A2A5FSZ6-F1
#
_entry.id   AF-A0A2A5FSZ6-F1
#
_cell.length_a   1.000
_cell.length_b   1.000
_cell.length_c   1.000
_cell.angle_alpha   90.00
_cell.angle_beta   90.00
_cell.angle_gamma   90.00
#
_symmetry.space_group_name_H-M   'P 1'
#
loop_
_entity.id
_entity.type
_entity.pdbx_description
1 polymer ?
#
loop_
_entity_poly.entity_id
_entity_poly.type
_entity_poly.pdbx_seq_one_letter_code
_entity_poly.pdbx_strand_id
1 'polypeptide(L)' 'MTIIEQLALQDKLTTLIEGGKARIKHTGQVVELKRVSEYGISIVLFRTGGEYFISNKFLEPVYSIH' A
#
# COMPACT_ATOMS: atom_id res chain seq x y z
N MET A 1 6.75 16.82 -20.42
CA MET A 1 6.66 15.55 -19.69
C MET A 1 6.76 14.42 -20.70
N THR A 2 7.75 13.55 -20.55
CA THR A 2 8.06 12.44 -21.46
C THR A 2 7.33 11.16 -21.04
N ILE A 3 7.26 10.18 -21.95
CA ILE A 3 6.66 8.86 -21.68
C ILE A 3 7.38 8.15 -20.52
N ILE A 4 8.70 8.34 -20.40
CA ILE A 4 9.52 7.76 -19.32
C ILE A 4 9.11 8.34 -17.97
N GLU A 5 8.89 9.66 -17.90
CA GLU A 5 8.43 10.34 -16.68
C GLU A 5 7.00 9.89 -16.27
N GLN A 6 6.13 9.64 -17.25
CA GLN A 6 4.78 9.10 -17.01
C GLN A 6 4.80 7.70 -16.40
N LEU A 7 5.62 6.79 -16.96
CA LEU A 7 5.75 5.42 -16.46
C LEU A 7 6.33 5.39 -15.04
N ALA A 8 7.37 6.18 -14.78
CA ALA A 8 7.98 6.26 -13.44
C ALA A 8 6.99 6.79 -12.39
N LEU A 9 6.13 7.75 -12.76
CA LEU A 9 5.09 8.26 -11.89
C LEU A 9 4.03 7.19 -11.60
N GLN A 10 3.64 6.42 -12.61
CA GLN A 10 2.65 5.36 -12.49
C GLN A 10 3.15 4.20 -11.61
N ASP A 11 4.43 3.83 -11.74
CA ASP A 11 5.04 2.76 -10.94
C ASP A 11 5.21 3.18 -9.46
N LYS A 12 5.59 4.45 -9.24
CA LYS A 12 5.65 5.06 -7.91
C LYS A 12 4.27 5.15 -7.27
N LEU A 13 3.24 5.45 -8.06
CA LEU A 13 1.86 5.38 -7.61
C LEU A 13 1.57 3.93 -7.16
N THR A 14 1.81 2.90 -7.94
CA THR A 14 1.41 1.51 -7.60
C THR A 14 2.19 0.85 -6.44
N THR A 15 3.15 1.55 -5.84
CA THR A 15 4.01 1.00 -4.80
C THR A 15 3.40 1.15 -3.40
N LEU A 16 3.46 0.08 -2.58
CA LEU A 16 3.13 0.14 -1.15
C LEU A 16 4.24 0.89 -0.41
N ILE A 17 3.88 1.87 0.42
CA ILE A 17 4.84 2.73 1.12
C ILE A 17 4.64 2.60 2.63
N GLU A 18 5.73 2.42 3.38
CA GLU A 18 5.70 2.44 4.84
C GLU A 18 5.16 3.76 5.38
N GLY A 19 4.33 3.71 6.43
CA GLY A 19 3.55 4.84 6.94
C GLY A 19 2.38 5.26 6.04
N GLY A 20 2.26 4.68 4.84
CA GLY A 20 1.15 4.91 3.93
C GLY A 20 -0.12 4.15 4.30
N LYS A 21 -1.16 4.30 3.48
CA LYS A 21 -2.42 3.53 3.60
C LYS A 21 -2.57 2.58 2.43
N ALA A 22 -3.15 1.43 2.70
CA ALA A 22 -3.51 0.45 1.69
C ALA A 22 -4.94 -0.04 1.88
N ARG A 23 -5.59 -0.40 0.79
CA ARG A 23 -6.87 -1.09 0.75
C ARG A 23 -6.62 -2.58 0.61
N ILE A 24 -7.25 -3.36 1.46
CA ILE A 24 -7.29 -4.81 1.33
C ILE A 24 -8.25 -5.16 0.18
N LYS A 25 -7.75 -5.79 -0.89
CA LYS A 25 -8.50 -6.07 -2.14
C LYS A 25 -9.85 -6.75 -1.91
N HIS A 26 -9.90 -7.73 -1.01
CA HIS A 26 -11.07 -8.60 -0.84
C HIS A 26 -12.11 -8.05 0.15
N THR A 27 -11.71 -7.24 1.14
CA THR A 27 -12.65 -6.63 2.09
C THR A 27 -12.99 -5.18 1.77
N GLY A 28 -12.17 -4.52 0.94
CA GLY A 28 -12.25 -3.07 0.72
C GLY A 28 -11.79 -2.23 1.92
N GLN A 29 -11.34 -2.87 3.01
CA GLN A 29 -10.95 -2.17 4.22
C GLN A 29 -9.63 -1.42 4.03
N VAL A 30 -9.57 -0.18 4.53
CA VAL A 30 -8.35 0.63 4.53
C VAL A 30 -7.59 0.42 5.83
N VAL A 31 -6.32 0.06 5.70
CA VAL A 31 -5.36 -0.18 6.79
C VAL A 31 -4.13 0.69 6.61
N GLU A 32 -3.40 0.92 7.70
CA GLU A 32 -2.12 1.62 7.68
C GLU A 32 -0.98 0.62 7.50
N LEU A 33 -0.01 0.95 6.65
CA LEU A 33 1.17 0.14 6.39
C LEU A 33 2.25 0.48 7.41
N LYS A 34 2.41 -0.31 8.46
CA LYS A 34 3.46 -0.09 9.47
C LYS A 34 4.84 -0.44 8.94
N ARG A 35 4.94 -1.51 8.17
CA ARG A 35 6.17 -1.98 7.52
C ARG A 35 5.83 -2.67 6.21
N VAL A 36 6.62 -2.44 5.18
CA VAL A 36 6.45 -3.05 3.85
C VAL A 36 7.73 -3.81 3.52
N SER A 37 7.65 -5.13 3.44
CA SER A 37 8.78 -5.95 3.02
C SER A 37 8.76 -6.16 1.52
N GLU A 38 9.95 -6.11 0.91
CA GLU A 38 10.16 -6.50 -0.49
C GLU A 38 9.92 -8.00 -0.72
N TYR A 39 9.98 -8.81 0.34
CA TYR A 39 9.71 -10.25 0.30
C TYR A 39 8.21 -10.62 0.23
N GLY A 40 7.33 -9.65 -0.03
CA GLY A 40 5.91 -9.90 -0.34
C GLY A 40 4.96 -9.95 0.85
N ILE A 41 5.40 -9.52 2.05
CA ILE A 41 4.58 -9.43 3.27
C ILE A 41 4.71 -8.04 3.88
N SER A 42 3.60 -7.46 4.32
CA SER A 42 3.55 -6.18 5.03
C SER A 42 2.94 -6.37 6.42
N ILE A 43 3.35 -5.55 7.36
CA ILE A 43 2.68 -5.40 8.65
C ILE A 43 1.69 -4.25 8.51
N VAL A 44 0.42 -4.53 8.76
CA VAL A 44 -0.65 -3.54 8.68
C VAL A 44 -1.26 -3.29 10.05
N LEU A 45 -1.70 -2.07 10.30
CA LEU A 45 -2.46 -1.66 11.47
C LEU A 45 -3.91 -1.38 11.06
N PHE A 46 -4.85 -2.08 11.71
CA PHE A 46 -6.27 -1.85 11.51
C PHE A 46 -6.73 -0.65 12.35
N ARG A 47 -7.73 0.09 11.84
CA ARG A 47 -8.34 1.21 12.60
C ARG A 47 -8.94 0.79 13.93
N THR A 48 -9.41 -0.45 14.02
CA THR A 48 -9.94 -1.07 15.26
C THR A 48 -8.83 -1.44 16.25
N GLY A 49 -7.57 -1.24 15.89
CA GLY A 49 -6.40 -1.74 16.61
C GLY A 49 -5.98 -3.13 16.12
N GLY A 50 -4.74 -3.50 16.46
CA GLY A 50 -4.14 -4.78 16.11
C GLY A 50 -3.23 -4.73 14.88
N GLU A 51 -2.08 -5.38 14.98
CA GLU A 51 -1.09 -5.51 13.91
C GLU A 51 -1.15 -6.90 13.30
N TYR A 52 -1.18 -6.95 11.98
CA TYR A 52 -1.32 -8.21 11.24
C TYR A 52 -0.36 -8.27 10.07
N PHE A 53 0.11 -9.48 9.79
CA PHE A 53 0.88 -9.77 8.58
C PHE A 53 -0.09 -10.03 7.43
N ILE A 54 0.07 -9.28 6.34
CA ILE A 54 -0.73 -9.46 5.11
C ILE A 54 0.22 -9.53 3.93
N SER A 55 -0.06 -10.46 3.00
CA SER A 55 0.70 -10.53 1.76
C SER A 55 0.43 -9.30 0.88
N ASN A 56 1.50 -8.70 0.36
CA ASN A 56 1.45 -7.50 -0.50
C ASN A 56 0.49 -7.68 -1.68
N LYS A 57 0.33 -8.91 -2.19
CA LYS A 57 -0.59 -9.21 -3.31
C LYS A 57 -2.05 -8.86 -3.02
N PHE A 58 -2.43 -8.80 -1.75
CA PHE A 58 -3.79 -8.48 -1.30
C PHE A 58 -3.97 -7.01 -0.93
N LEU A 59 -2.93 -6.20 -1.06
CA LEU A 59 -2.94 -4.78 -0.72
C LEU A 59 -2.88 -3.95 -2.00
N GLU A 60 -3.65 -2.87 -2.02
CA GLU A 60 -3.60 -1.83 -3.05
C GLU A 60 -3.26 -0.51 -2.36
N PRO A 61 -2.23 0.24 -2.80
CA PRO A 61 -1.94 1.54 -2.21
C PRO A 61 -3.12 2.49 -2.41
N VAL A 62 -3.44 3.27 -1.37
CA VAL A 62 -4.48 4.30 -1.41
C VAL A 62 -3.79 5.66 -1.36
N TYR A 63 -3.92 6.46 -2.41
CA TYR A 63 -3.49 7.86 -2.38
C TYR A 63 -4.52 8.65 -1.61
N SER A 64 -4.12 9.21 -0.47
CA SER A 64 -4.83 10.36 0.07
C SER A 64 -4.26 11.58 -0.66
N ILE A 65 -4.97 12.05 -1.69
CA ILE A 65 -4.72 13.39 -2.24
C ILE A 65 -5.20 14.34 -1.13
N HIS A 66 -4.25 14.95 -0.41
CA HIS A 66 -4.53 16.12 0.42
C HIS A 66 -4.27 17.36 -0.43
#